data_AF-A0A6A5K3B5-F1
#
_entry.id   AF-A0A6A5K3B5-F1
#
_cell.length_a   1.000
_cell.length_b   1.000
_cell.length_c   1.000
_cell.angle_alpha   90.00
_cell.angle_beta   90.00
_cell.angle_gamma   90.00
#
_symmetry.space_group_name_H-M   'P 1'
#
loop_
_entity.id
_entity.type
_entity.pdbx_description
1 polymer ?
#
loop_
_entity_poly.entity_id
_entity_poly.type
_entity_poly.pdbx_seq_one_letter_code
_entity_poly.pdbx_strand_id
1 'polypeptide(L)' 'MAKGARASSKKANRTKLRARVFGPAEKARAERIHAKLLETIQQPKPERTEMD' A
#
# COMPACT_ATOMS: atom_id res chain seq x y z
N MET A 1 -10.64 -21.78 -25.40
CA MET A 1 -9.23 -21.28 -25.41
C MET A 1 -9.06 -20.20 -24.34
N ALA A 2 -8.28 -20.46 -23.28
CA ALA A 2 -7.93 -19.42 -22.32
C ALA A 2 -7.08 -18.35 -23.03
N LYS A 3 -7.41 -17.07 -22.86
CA LYS A 3 -6.60 -15.99 -23.44
C LYS A 3 -5.24 -15.91 -22.75
N GLY A 4 -4.16 -15.70 -23.50
CA GLY A 4 -2.83 -15.48 -22.95
C GLY A 4 -2.73 -14.24 -22.06
N ALA A 5 -1.68 -14.15 -21.25
CA ALA A 5 -1.49 -13.05 -20.30
C ALA A 5 -1.43 -11.65 -20.97
N ARG A 6 -0.96 -11.59 -22.23
CA ARG A 6 -0.82 -10.36 -23.02
C ARG A 6 -2.08 -9.98 -23.83
N ALA A 7 -3.17 -10.74 -23.72
CA ALA A 7 -4.39 -10.45 -24.47
C ALA A 7 -4.95 -9.07 -24.11
N SER A 8 -5.28 -8.25 -25.11
CA SER A 8 -5.70 -6.84 -24.94
C SER A 8 -6.90 -6.69 -24.00
N SER A 9 -7.90 -7.55 -24.13
CA SER A 9 -9.05 -7.63 -23.22
C SER A 9 -8.66 -7.84 -21.74
N LYS A 10 -7.72 -8.75 -21.45
CA LYS A 10 -7.22 -8.99 -20.09
C LYS A 10 -6.42 -7.78 -19.58
N LYS A 11 -5.61 -7.15 -20.43
CA LYS A 11 -4.84 -5.95 -20.08
C LYS A 11 -5.77 -4.79 -19.71
N ALA A 12 -6.75 -4.49 -20.56
CA ALA A 12 -7.71 -3.39 -20.34
C ALA A 12 -8.49 -3.56 -19.03
N ASN A 13 -8.97 -4.79 -18.75
CA ASN A 13 -9.68 -5.08 -17.51
C ASN A 13 -8.79 -4.93 -16.27
N ARG A 14 -7.54 -5.42 -16.32
CA ARG A 14 -6.58 -5.26 -15.22
C ARG A 14 -6.26 -3.79 -14.96
N THR A 15 -6.10 -2.97 -16.00
CA THR A 15 -5.89 -1.52 -15.84
C THR A 15 -7.09 -0.87 -15.15
N LYS A 16 -8.33 -1.21 -15.52
CA LYS A 16 -9.53 -0.71 -14.84
C LYS A 16 -9.59 -1.12 -13.37
N LEU A 17 -9.26 -2.37 -13.04
CA LEU A 17 -9.23 -2.85 -11.65
C LEU A 17 -8.16 -2.14 -10.82
N ARG A 18 -6.96 -1.91 -11.39
CA ARG A 18 -5.92 -1.13 -10.72
C ARG A 18 -6.39 0.30 -10.42
N ALA A 19 -7.03 0.97 -11.37
CA ALA A 19 -7.48 2.34 -11.17
C ALA A 19 -8.63 2.45 -10.14
N ARG A 20 -9.59 1.52 -10.17
CA ARG A 20 -10.84 1.64 -9.41
C ARG A 20 -10.83 0.95 -8.05
N VAL A 21 -10.10 -0.16 -7.93
CA VAL A 21 -10.16 -1.02 -6.74
C VAL A 21 -8.84 -0.97 -6.00
N PHE A 22 -7.73 -1.35 -6.66
CA PHE A 22 -6.46 -1.52 -5.97
C PHE A 22 -5.78 -0.20 -5.64
N GLY A 23 -5.82 0.77 -6.56
CA GLY A 23 -5.22 2.10 -6.38
C GLY A 23 -5.77 2.85 -5.16
N PRO A 24 -7.10 3.01 -5.03
CA PRO A 24 -7.68 3.65 -3.83
C PRO A 24 -7.36 2.90 -2.54
N ALA A 25 -7.39 1.57 -2.54
CA ALA A 25 -7.06 0.76 -1.36
C ALA A 25 -5.59 0.91 -0.94
N GLU A 26 -4.67 0.98 -1.90
CA GLU A 26 -3.24 1.22 -1.64
C GLU A 26 -2.99 2.62 -1.11
N LYS A 27 -3.65 3.65 -1.67
CA LYS A 27 -3.56 5.03 -1.17
C LYS A 27 -4.03 5.14 0.28
N ALA A 28 -5.21 4.61 0.60
CA ALA A 28 -5.72 4.59 1.97
C ALA A 28 -4.84 3.78 2.93
N ARG A 29 -4.10 2.77 2.44
CA ARG A 29 -3.07 2.08 3.24
C ARG A 29 -1.87 2.98 3.50
N ALA A 30 -1.35 3.65 2.47
CA ALA A 30 -0.22 4.56 2.58
C ALA A 30 -0.51 5.73 3.54
N GLU A 31 -1.69 6.34 3.44
CA GLU A 31 -2.13 7.40 4.35
C GLU A 31 -2.16 6.94 5.81
N ARG A 32 -2.72 5.75 6.08
CA ARG A 32 -2.74 5.18 7.42
C ARG A 32 -1.35 4.89 7.97
N ILE A 33 -0.45 4.35 7.14
CA ILE A 33 0.94 4.09 7.56
C ILE A 33 1.67 5.40 7.83
N HIS A 34 1.48 6.41 6.98
CA HIS A 34 2.05 7.73 7.17
C HIS A 34 1.59 8.37 8.49
N ALA A 35 0.30 8.30 8.80
CA ALA A 35 -0.24 8.80 10.06
C ALA A 35 0.39 8.10 11.27
N LYS A 36 0.50 6.76 11.24
CA LYS A 36 1.17 5.99 12.30
C LYS A 36 2.65 6.34 12.44
N LEU A 37 3.35 6.56 11.32
CA LEU A 37 4.76 6.93 11.35
C LEU A 37 4.95 8.29 12.03
N LEU A 38 4.11 9.27 11.73
CA LEU A 38 4.14 10.57 12.39
C LEU A 38 3.86 10.46 13.89
N GLU A 39 2.88 9.65 14.27
CA GLU A 39 2.58 9.34 15.67
C GLU A 39 3.81 8.75 16.37
N THR A 40 4.47 7.74 15.77
CA THR A 40 5.69 7.13 16.32
C THR A 40 6.85 8.12 16.43
N ILE A 41 7.02 9.03 15.46
CA ILE A 41 8.08 10.06 15.51
C ILE A 41 7.84 11.05 16.66
N GLN A 42 6.58 11.36 16.95
CA GLN A 42 6.21 12.26 18.03
C GLN A 42 6.33 11.63 19.42
N GLN A 43 6.36 10.29 19.51
CA GLN A 43 6.55 9.61 20.78
C GLN A 43 7.94 9.94 21.35
N PRO A 44 8.03 10.19 22.68
CA PRO A 44 9.32 10.38 23.32
C PRO A 44 10.18 9.14 23.10
N LYS A 45 11.48 9.35 22.89
CA LYS A 45 12.42 8.24 22.74
C LYS A 45 12.32 7.35 23.99
N PRO A 46 12.19 6.02 23.83
CA PRO A 46 12.19 5.13 24.97
C PRO A 46 13.49 5.34 25.76
N GLU A 47 13.38 5.29 27.09
CA GLU A 47 14.53 5.30 27.97
C GLU A 47 15.45 4.13 27.56
N ARG A 48 16.75 4.42 27.37
CA ARG A 48 17.72 3.38 27.04
C ARG A 48 17.82 2.45 28.25
N THR A 49 17.22 1.27 28.16
CA THR A 49 17.56 0.17 29.06
C THR A 49 19.01 -0.23 28.78
N GLU A 50 19.84 -0.25 29.82
CA GLU A 50 21.30 -0.47 29.79
C GLU A 50 21.75 -1.87 29.30
N MET A 51 20.93 -2.58 28.53
CA MET A 51 21.16 -3.96 28.07
C MET A 51 21.07 -4.08 26.53
N ASP A 52 21.69 -3.15 25.81
CA ASP A 52 22.10 -3.31 24.39
C ASP A 52 23.62 -3.19 24.28
#